data_AF-A0A846G6Q6-F1
#
_entry.id   AF-A0A846G6Q6-F1
#
_cell.length_a   1.000
_cell.length_b   1.000
_cell.length_c   1.000
_cell.angle_alpha   90.00
_cell.angle_beta   90.00
_cell.angle_gamma   90.00
#
_symmetry.space_group_name_H-M   'P 1'
#
loop_
_entity.id
_entity.type
_entity.pdbx_description
1 polymer ?
#
loop_
_entity_poly.entity_id
_entity_poly.type
_entity_poly.pdbx_seq_one_letter_code
_entity_poly.pdbx_strand_id
1 'polypeptide(L)'
;MVTSVPLVKIPSISDNREQILAAIDMGTNSLHLVVVKIDPTLPAFTIIDRDKETVRLGDCETNGNLKAEVMDRAIATLDRFQKIAKSANAEQIITVATSAVREAPNGTTFLNKIADELDLYVNLISGQEEARRIYLGVLSAMEFNNKPHVIIDIGGGSTELILGDGNAARTLSSTKVGAVRLTKEFVTTDPISKIEFAYLRAYIRGLLERPTEELLANIQKGERPKLVGTSGTIEALATIHAYEKFGNAPTSLAGYQFSLAELEGLVNKLKKMSVSDREDIPGMSQRRSEIILAGALVLQEAMSLLGMESITVCERSLREGVIVDWMLNHSLIYDRLRFQSSIRQRNTLKIAQKYQVNLECSERVASWALHLFDQTQGVLHEWGNDERELLWAAGILHNCGLYVSHASHHKHSYYLIRNGELLGYSEIEIEVIANLARYHRKSLPKKKHENYQNLPKKYQQMVSQLSALLRLAIALDRRQKGAIANVKCQLNQNKQEFYMWLQPAHPEDDCALELWNLDYKKEAFEEEFALKLIAKLEPMMASV
;
A
#
# COMPACT_ATOMS: atom_id res chain seq x y z
N MET A 1 -12.58 26.54 -20.16
CA MET A 1 -12.56 26.94 -18.73
C MET A 1 -12.08 25.74 -17.94
N VAL A 2 -10.81 25.76 -17.55
CA VAL A 2 -10.14 24.68 -16.82
C VAL A 2 -10.44 24.88 -15.35
N THR A 3 -11.24 24.02 -14.75
CA THR A 3 -11.45 23.99 -13.30
C THR A 3 -10.19 23.46 -12.63
N SER A 4 -9.36 24.37 -12.14
CA SER A 4 -8.23 24.08 -11.24
C SER A 4 -8.74 23.37 -9.98
N VAL A 5 -8.19 22.19 -9.70
CA VAL A 5 -8.28 21.58 -8.38
C VAL A 5 -7.50 22.49 -7.42
N PRO A 6 -8.11 23.02 -6.35
CA PRO A 6 -7.42 23.95 -5.46
C PRO A 6 -6.36 23.20 -4.64
N LEU A 7 -5.10 23.62 -4.78
CA LEU A 7 -4.03 23.30 -3.84
C LEU A 7 -4.40 23.90 -2.48
N VAL A 8 -4.68 23.05 -1.49
CA VAL A 8 -5.14 23.46 -0.17
C VAL A 8 -3.98 24.04 0.63
N LYS A 9 -4.13 25.28 1.11
CA LYS A 9 -3.31 25.84 2.20
C LYS A 9 -3.57 25.03 3.48
N ILE A 10 -2.53 24.38 3.98
CA ILE A 10 -2.53 23.69 5.27
C ILE A 10 -2.69 24.75 6.38
N PRO A 11 -3.69 24.65 7.27
CA PRO A 11 -3.84 25.58 8.39
C PRO A 11 -2.66 25.42 9.37
N SER A 12 -2.18 26.53 9.92
CA SER A 12 -1.10 26.54 10.91
C SER A 12 -1.58 25.94 12.24
N ILE A 13 -1.35 24.64 12.42
CA ILE A 13 -1.45 23.98 13.73
C ILE A 13 -0.27 24.49 14.56
N SER A 14 -0.56 25.03 15.74
CA SER A 14 0.35 25.83 16.57
C SER A 14 1.49 25.06 17.25
N ASP A 15 1.66 23.77 16.98
CA ASP A 15 2.83 22.98 17.36
C ASP A 15 3.18 22.02 16.22
N ASN A 16 4.10 22.46 15.36
CA ASN A 16 4.52 21.74 14.15
C ASN A 16 5.55 20.63 14.45
N ARG A 17 5.46 20.04 15.66
CA ARG A 17 6.41 19.05 16.15
C ARG A 17 5.94 17.66 15.77
N GLU A 18 6.84 16.88 15.17
CA GLU A 18 6.60 15.48 14.84
C GLU A 18 6.26 14.70 16.10
N GLN A 19 5.15 13.95 16.08
CA GLN A 19 4.68 13.18 17.22
C GLN A 19 5.05 11.70 17.06
N ILE A 20 5.54 11.08 18.13
CA ILE A 20 5.89 9.66 18.13
C ILE A 20 4.84 8.88 18.93
N LEU A 21 4.26 7.87 18.29
CA LEU A 21 3.20 7.04 18.85
C LEU A 21 3.60 5.57 18.76
N ALA A 22 3.33 4.79 19.80
CA ALA A 22 3.42 3.34 19.75
C ALA A 22 2.03 2.70 19.79
N ALA A 23 1.81 1.70 18.95
CA ALA A 23 0.62 0.86 18.98
C ALA A 23 1.02 -0.60 19.22
N ILE A 24 0.39 -1.23 20.21
CA ILE A 24 0.59 -2.63 20.56
C ILE A 24 -0.72 -3.40 20.33
N ASP A 25 -0.63 -4.48 19.57
CA ASP A 25 -1.72 -5.42 19.32
C ASP A 25 -1.43 -6.75 20.02
N MET A 26 -2.29 -7.13 20.96
CA MET A 26 -2.28 -8.40 21.66
C MET A 26 -3.22 -9.40 20.99
N GLY A 27 -2.75 -9.95 19.87
CA GLY A 27 -3.47 -10.96 19.09
C GLY A 27 -3.39 -12.38 19.67
N THR A 28 -4.24 -13.27 19.14
CA THR A 28 -4.33 -14.68 19.56
C THR A 28 -3.01 -15.44 19.41
N ASN A 29 -2.28 -15.22 18.31
CA ASN A 29 -1.06 -15.96 18.02
C ASN A 29 0.20 -15.17 18.43
N SER A 30 0.20 -13.86 18.24
CA SER A 30 1.39 -13.03 18.41
C SER A 30 1.01 -11.66 18.94
N LEU A 31 1.92 -11.09 19.72
CA LEU A 31 1.91 -9.69 20.12
C LEU A 31 2.77 -8.90 19.14
N HIS A 32 2.33 -7.71 18.79
CA HIS A 32 3.00 -6.87 17.82
C HIS A 32 3.10 -5.43 18.32
N LEU A 33 4.28 -4.83 18.15
CA LEU A 33 4.55 -3.42 18.38
C LEU A 33 4.81 -2.75 17.03
N VAL A 34 4.23 -1.58 16.85
CA VAL A 34 4.69 -0.62 15.84
C VAL A 34 4.90 0.73 16.51
N VAL A 35 6.05 1.35 16.27
CA VAL A 35 6.34 2.73 16.67
C VAL A 35 6.35 3.57 15.41
N VAL A 36 5.58 4.64 15.40
CA VAL A 36 5.41 5.52 14.25
C VAL A 36 5.73 6.95 14.58
N LYS A 37 6.25 7.63 13.57
CA LYS A 37 6.42 9.07 13.53
C LYS A 37 5.32 9.67 12.67
N ILE A 38 4.52 10.53 13.26
CA ILE A 38 3.38 11.19 12.62
C ILE A 38 3.81 12.58 12.16
N ASP A 39 3.56 12.87 10.90
CA ASP A 39 3.67 14.22 10.34
C ASP A 39 2.28 14.88 10.44
N PRO A 40 2.12 15.98 11.18
CA PRO A 40 0.84 16.68 11.28
C PRO A 40 0.54 17.52 10.02
N THR A 41 1.54 17.87 9.21
CA THR A 41 1.38 18.70 8.00
C THR A 41 0.91 17.89 6.81
N LEU A 42 1.43 16.67 6.67
CA LEU A 42 0.95 15.66 5.76
C LEU A 42 0.32 14.58 6.62
N PRO A 43 -1.02 14.39 6.63
CA PRO A 43 -1.70 13.50 7.57
C PRO A 43 -1.32 12.03 7.31
N ALA A 44 -0.10 11.65 7.66
CA ALA A 44 0.60 10.45 7.26
C ALA A 44 1.59 10.10 8.37
N PHE A 45 1.99 8.83 8.39
CA PHE A 45 2.93 8.34 9.37
C PHE A 45 3.97 7.43 8.72
N THR A 46 5.13 7.36 9.36
CA THR A 46 6.24 6.48 8.99
C THR A 46 6.53 5.56 10.15
N ILE A 47 6.65 4.26 9.88
CA ILE A 47 7.10 3.29 10.88
C ILE A 47 8.58 3.53 11.13
N ILE A 48 8.95 3.74 12.39
CA ILE A 48 10.34 3.96 12.81
C ILE A 48 10.88 2.78 13.62
N ASP A 49 10.01 1.98 14.22
CA ASP A 49 10.40 0.72 14.85
C ASP A 49 9.23 -0.28 14.80
N ARG A 50 9.54 -1.58 14.81
CA ARG A 50 8.56 -2.65 14.87
C ARG A 50 9.14 -3.84 15.60
N ASP A 51 8.28 -4.52 16.35
CA ASP A 51 8.64 -5.76 17.02
C ASP A 51 7.47 -6.73 17.00
N LYS A 52 7.79 -8.02 17.14
CA LYS A 52 6.82 -9.10 17.13
C LYS A 52 7.31 -10.24 18.00
N GLU A 53 6.44 -10.74 18.86
CA GLU A 53 6.68 -11.95 19.63
C GLU A 53 5.52 -12.93 19.48
N THR A 54 5.82 -14.22 19.32
CA THR A 54 4.75 -15.25 19.27
C THR A 54 4.51 -15.78 20.67
N VAL A 55 3.57 -15.12 21.35
CA VAL A 55 3.16 -15.48 22.71
C VAL A 55 2.16 -16.64 22.72
N ARG A 56 1.34 -16.79 21.66
CA ARG A 56 0.24 -17.77 21.57
C ARG A 56 -0.79 -17.63 22.70
N LEU A 57 -1.34 -16.43 22.90
CA LEU A 57 -2.45 -16.19 23.85
C LEU A 57 -3.66 -17.12 23.62
N GLY A 58 -3.88 -17.61 22.39
CA GLY A 58 -4.92 -18.59 22.09
C GLY A 58 -4.65 -20.01 22.59
N ASP A 59 -3.45 -20.29 23.11
CA ASP A 59 -3.17 -21.57 23.74
C ASP A 59 -3.69 -21.61 25.19
N CYS A 60 -5.02 -21.69 25.31
CA CYS A 60 -5.72 -21.78 26.59
C CYS A 60 -5.79 -23.21 27.14
N GLU A 61 -6.08 -23.30 28.44
CA GLU A 61 -6.52 -24.51 29.12
C GLU A 61 -7.86 -25.04 28.55
N THR A 62 -8.23 -26.26 28.92
CA THR A 62 -9.50 -26.88 28.51
C THR A 62 -10.75 -26.12 28.96
N ASN A 63 -10.64 -25.37 30.06
CA ASN A 63 -11.70 -24.48 30.57
C ASN A 63 -11.73 -23.11 29.88
N GLY A 64 -10.82 -22.85 28.92
CA GLY A 64 -10.70 -21.58 28.21
C GLY A 64 -9.80 -20.52 28.88
N ASN A 65 -9.27 -20.79 30.08
CA ASN A 65 -8.37 -19.87 30.77
C ASN A 65 -7.03 -19.72 30.04
N LEU A 66 -6.49 -18.50 30.06
CA LEU A 66 -5.10 -18.24 29.69
C LEU A 66 -4.19 -18.97 30.68
N LYS A 67 -3.24 -19.75 30.15
CA LYS A 67 -2.23 -20.44 30.95
C LYS A 67 -1.29 -19.44 31.62
N ALA A 68 -0.86 -19.73 32.86
CA ALA A 68 0.05 -18.87 33.61
C ALA A 68 1.35 -18.55 32.84
N GLU A 69 1.98 -19.57 32.26
CA GLU A 69 3.20 -19.44 31.46
C GLU A 69 3.04 -18.56 30.21
N VAL A 70 1.82 -18.50 29.65
CA VAL A 70 1.50 -17.66 28.48
C VAL A 70 1.27 -16.22 28.93
N MET A 71 0.59 -16.01 30.06
CA MET A 71 0.41 -14.69 30.66
C MET A 71 1.75 -14.06 31.05
N ASP A 72 2.65 -14.82 31.70
CA ASP A 72 3.97 -14.31 32.11
C ASP A 72 4.84 -13.94 30.90
N ARG A 73 4.78 -14.74 29.83
CA ARG A 73 5.46 -14.43 28.56
C ARG A 73 4.88 -13.17 27.91
N ALA A 74 3.57 -12.99 27.96
CA ALA A 74 2.91 -11.80 27.44
C ALA A 74 3.36 -10.55 28.21
N ILE A 75 3.39 -10.59 29.54
CA ILE A 75 3.84 -9.49 30.39
C ILE A 75 5.30 -9.14 30.10
N ALA A 76 6.19 -10.14 30.05
CA ALA A 76 7.59 -9.92 29.69
C ALA A 76 7.75 -9.29 28.30
N THR A 77 6.90 -9.66 27.34
CA THR A 77 6.88 -9.07 26.00
C THR A 77 6.40 -7.61 26.04
N LEU A 78 5.35 -7.31 26.79
CA LEU A 78 4.80 -5.96 26.92
C LEU A 78 5.78 -5.01 27.61
N ASP A 79 6.51 -5.47 28.64
CA ASP A 79 7.59 -4.71 29.28
C ASP A 79 8.68 -4.35 28.26
N ARG A 80 9.10 -5.33 27.46
CA ARG A 80 10.07 -5.13 26.37
C ARG A 80 9.56 -4.12 25.34
N PHE A 81 8.30 -4.22 24.93
CA PHE A 81 7.68 -3.28 24.00
C PHE A 81 7.58 -1.86 24.57
N GLN A 82 7.24 -1.71 25.85
CA GLN A 82 7.27 -0.41 26.53
C GLN A 82 8.67 0.21 26.50
N LYS A 83 9.71 -0.58 26.77
CA LYS A 83 11.10 -0.11 26.72
C LYS A 83 11.49 0.37 25.33
N ILE A 84 11.11 -0.36 24.28
CA ILE A 84 11.32 0.04 22.88
C ILE A 84 10.61 1.37 22.60
N ALA A 85 9.31 1.46 22.89
CA ALA A 85 8.53 2.68 22.67
C ALA A 85 9.10 3.89 23.42
N LYS A 86 9.47 3.72 24.70
CA LYS A 86 10.11 4.76 25.52
C LYS A 86 11.47 5.18 24.95
N SER A 87 12.29 4.23 24.47
CA SER A 87 13.59 4.54 23.86
C SER A 87 13.45 5.34 22.55
N ALA A 88 12.35 5.15 21.83
CA ALA A 88 12.01 5.93 20.65
C ALA A 88 11.36 7.29 20.99
N ASN A 89 11.21 7.63 22.28
CA ASN A 89 10.50 8.81 22.78
C ASN A 89 9.03 8.86 22.36
N ALA A 90 8.35 7.71 22.32
CA ALA A 90 6.91 7.68 22.09
C ALA A 90 6.19 8.46 23.20
N GLU A 91 5.38 9.43 22.80
CA GLU A 91 4.58 10.27 23.70
C GLU A 91 3.43 9.47 24.31
N GLN A 92 2.91 8.50 23.56
CA GLN A 92 1.80 7.64 23.97
C GLN A 92 2.00 6.20 23.46
N ILE A 93 1.49 5.25 24.23
CA ILE A 93 1.45 3.83 23.89
C ILE A 93 -0.01 3.38 23.95
N ILE A 94 -0.56 2.99 22.80
CA ILE A 94 -1.93 2.47 22.70
C ILE A 94 -1.85 0.95 22.60
N THR A 95 -2.30 0.27 23.64
CA THR A 95 -2.34 -1.20 23.66
C THR A 95 -3.78 -1.68 23.48
N VAL A 96 -3.98 -2.64 22.59
CA VAL A 96 -5.27 -3.30 22.35
C VAL A 96 -5.15 -4.81 22.54
N ALA A 97 -6.22 -5.43 23.03
CA ALA A 97 -6.34 -6.89 23.12
C ALA A 97 -7.59 -7.39 22.41
N THR A 98 -7.47 -8.52 21.73
CA THR A 98 -8.51 -9.07 20.84
C THR A 98 -9.09 -10.38 21.37
N SER A 99 -9.52 -11.28 20.47
CA SER A 99 -10.33 -12.47 20.77
C SER A 99 -9.79 -13.36 21.89
N ALA A 100 -8.48 -13.59 21.99
CA ALA A 100 -7.94 -14.51 22.99
C ALA A 100 -8.17 -14.03 24.42
N VAL A 101 -7.90 -12.75 24.70
CA VAL A 101 -8.13 -12.16 26.03
C VAL A 101 -9.61 -11.91 26.26
N ARG A 102 -10.34 -11.50 25.22
CA ARG A 102 -11.78 -11.19 25.26
C ARG A 102 -12.63 -12.39 25.65
N GLU A 103 -12.21 -13.58 25.23
CA GLU A 103 -12.98 -14.81 25.42
C GLU A 103 -12.51 -15.64 26.63
N ALA A 104 -11.32 -15.39 27.14
CA ALA A 104 -10.80 -16.11 28.30
C ALA A 104 -11.55 -15.74 29.59
N PRO A 105 -12.03 -16.71 30.38
CA PRO A 105 -12.72 -16.42 31.64
C PRO A 105 -11.86 -15.64 32.64
N ASN A 106 -10.54 -15.87 32.65
CA ASN A 106 -9.56 -15.12 33.44
C ASN A 106 -8.95 -13.92 32.71
N GLY A 107 -9.53 -13.47 31.58
CA GLY A 107 -9.02 -12.36 30.78
C GLY A 107 -8.94 -11.04 31.55
N THR A 108 -10.00 -10.68 32.30
CA THR A 108 -10.00 -9.46 33.13
C THR A 108 -8.92 -9.50 34.22
N THR A 109 -8.73 -10.65 34.86
CA THR A 109 -7.66 -10.85 35.86
C THR A 109 -6.29 -10.63 35.23
N PHE A 110 -6.08 -11.14 34.01
CA PHE A 110 -4.85 -10.94 33.26
C PHE A 110 -4.62 -9.45 32.90
N LEU A 111 -5.66 -8.72 32.48
CA LEU A 111 -5.54 -7.29 32.20
C LEU A 111 -5.19 -6.47 33.45
N ASN A 112 -5.78 -6.80 34.60
CA ASN A 112 -5.43 -6.16 35.88
C ASN A 112 -3.98 -6.45 36.26
N LYS A 113 -3.51 -7.71 36.08
CA LYS A 113 -2.11 -8.08 36.31
C LYS A 113 -1.15 -7.24 35.44
N ILE A 114 -1.49 -6.99 34.18
CA ILE A 114 -0.69 -6.12 33.30
C ILE A 114 -0.65 -4.68 33.82
N ALA A 115 -1.80 -4.14 34.24
CA ALA A 115 -1.87 -2.78 34.79
C ALA A 115 -1.05 -2.66 36.09
N ASP A 116 -1.16 -3.62 37.00
CA ASP A 116 -0.46 -3.63 38.28
C ASP A 116 1.06 -3.77 38.12
N GLU A 117 1.51 -4.63 37.20
CA GLU A 117 2.95 -4.91 37.03
C GLU A 117 3.67 -3.91 36.10
N LEU A 118 2.98 -3.38 35.09
CA LEU A 118 3.62 -2.58 34.03
C LEU A 118 3.11 -1.13 33.94
N ASP A 119 2.11 -0.74 34.74
CA ASP A 119 1.40 0.54 34.60
C ASP A 119 0.92 0.76 33.15
N LEU A 120 0.44 -0.33 32.51
CA LEU A 120 0.02 -0.35 31.13
C LEU A 120 -1.47 -0.64 31.03
N TYR A 121 -2.23 0.33 30.54
CA TYR A 121 -3.64 0.12 30.25
C TYR A 121 -3.82 -0.57 28.89
N VAL A 122 -4.60 -1.65 28.88
CA VAL A 122 -4.90 -2.45 27.69
C VAL A 122 -6.37 -2.32 27.34
N ASN A 123 -6.65 -1.77 26.15
CA ASN A 123 -8.01 -1.66 25.63
C ASN A 123 -8.50 -3.01 25.10
N LEU A 124 -9.38 -3.67 25.83
CA LEU A 124 -10.07 -4.86 25.34
C LEU A 124 -11.13 -4.44 24.31
N ILE A 125 -10.91 -4.75 23.03
CA ILE A 125 -11.80 -4.32 21.94
C ILE A 125 -12.80 -5.41 21.57
N SER A 126 -14.01 -5.01 21.19
CA SER A 126 -15.00 -5.92 20.60
C SER A 126 -14.57 -6.36 19.20
N GLY A 127 -15.14 -7.46 18.69
CA GLY A 127 -14.86 -7.88 17.31
C GLY A 127 -15.29 -6.85 16.26
N GLN A 128 -16.35 -6.08 16.51
CA GLN A 128 -16.76 -4.98 15.62
C GLN A 128 -15.77 -3.81 15.65
N GLU A 129 -15.21 -3.49 16.81
CA GLU A 129 -14.20 -2.44 16.93
C GLU A 129 -12.87 -2.85 16.30
N GLU A 130 -12.51 -4.13 16.43
CA GLU A 130 -11.40 -4.76 15.71
C GLU A 130 -11.58 -4.63 14.19
N ALA A 131 -12.73 -5.05 13.66
CA ALA A 131 -13.09 -4.88 12.26
C ALA A 131 -13.06 -3.40 11.81
N ARG A 132 -13.55 -2.47 12.64
CA ARG A 132 -13.55 -1.04 12.33
C ARG A 132 -12.12 -0.49 12.22
N ARG A 133 -11.21 -0.91 13.10
CA ARG A 133 -9.82 -0.47 13.05
C ARG A 133 -9.06 -1.12 11.89
N ILE A 134 -9.29 -2.40 11.62
CA ILE A 134 -8.78 -3.07 10.41
C ILE A 134 -9.18 -2.28 9.15
N TYR A 135 -10.44 -1.86 9.06
CA TYR A 135 -10.91 -1.02 7.97
C TYR A 135 -10.12 0.28 7.84
N LEU A 136 -9.88 1.01 8.94
CA LEU A 136 -9.05 2.22 8.94
C LEU A 136 -7.60 1.93 8.51
N GLY A 137 -7.06 0.79 8.92
CA GLY A 137 -5.73 0.33 8.51
C GLY A 137 -5.64 0.16 6.99
N VAL A 138 -6.60 -0.57 6.40
CA VAL A 138 -6.70 -0.78 4.95
C VAL A 138 -6.89 0.55 4.21
N LEU A 139 -7.76 1.44 4.68
CA LEU A 139 -7.96 2.78 4.11
C LEU A 139 -6.71 3.67 4.16
N SER A 140 -5.70 3.32 4.95
CA SER A 140 -4.43 4.04 4.99
C SER A 140 -3.39 3.53 4.00
N ALA A 141 -3.64 2.38 3.37
CA ALA A 141 -2.76 1.77 2.36
C ALA A 141 -3.38 1.73 0.96
N MET A 142 -4.71 1.73 0.83
CA MET A 142 -5.39 1.48 -0.43
C MET A 142 -6.49 2.51 -0.73
N GLU A 143 -6.54 2.95 -1.99
CA GLU A 143 -7.57 3.86 -2.47
C GLU A 143 -8.77 3.09 -3.01
N PHE A 144 -9.96 3.38 -2.48
CA PHE A 144 -11.21 2.73 -2.87
C PHE A 144 -11.94 3.50 -3.97
N ASN A 145 -11.69 4.81 -4.09
CA ASN A 145 -12.27 5.69 -5.11
C ASN A 145 -13.81 5.66 -5.12
N ASN A 146 -14.42 5.66 -3.92
CA ASN A 146 -15.86 5.52 -3.70
C ASN A 146 -16.47 4.24 -4.31
N LYS A 147 -15.66 3.22 -4.59
CA LYS A 147 -16.13 1.92 -5.06
C LYS A 147 -16.24 0.96 -3.87
N PRO A 148 -17.25 0.09 -3.86
CA PRO A 148 -17.42 -0.88 -2.78
C PRO A 148 -16.26 -1.88 -2.76
N HIS A 149 -15.79 -2.19 -1.56
CA HIS A 149 -14.79 -3.20 -1.29
C HIS A 149 -15.24 -4.06 -0.11
N VAL A 150 -15.01 -5.36 -0.23
CA VAL A 150 -15.10 -6.30 0.88
C VAL A 150 -13.68 -6.49 1.42
N ILE A 151 -13.49 -6.36 2.71
CA ILE A 151 -12.22 -6.66 3.38
C ILE A 151 -12.41 -7.92 4.22
N ILE A 152 -11.46 -8.84 4.11
CA ILE A 152 -11.32 -10.01 4.97
C ILE A 152 -9.99 -9.96 5.71
N ASP A 153 -10.03 -10.13 7.02
CA ASP A 153 -8.86 -10.33 7.88
C ASP A 153 -8.98 -11.69 8.57
N ILE A 154 -7.98 -12.56 8.41
CA ILE A 154 -7.97 -13.89 9.03
C ILE A 154 -6.91 -13.94 10.11
N GLY A 155 -7.35 -13.67 11.33
CA GLY A 155 -6.57 -13.78 12.55
C GLY A 155 -6.40 -15.22 13.06
N GLY A 156 -5.80 -15.33 14.25
CA GLY A 156 -5.64 -16.61 14.92
C GLY A 156 -6.93 -17.13 15.56
N GLY A 157 -7.73 -16.24 16.16
CA GLY A 157 -8.97 -16.58 16.86
C GLY A 157 -10.25 -16.25 16.10
N SER A 158 -10.26 -15.16 15.33
CA SER A 158 -11.43 -14.69 14.57
C SER A 158 -11.08 -14.35 13.12
N THR A 159 -12.13 -14.14 12.33
CA THR A 159 -12.08 -13.59 10.99
C THR A 159 -13.06 -12.44 10.91
N GLU A 160 -12.59 -11.30 10.44
CA GLU A 160 -13.40 -10.10 10.25
C GLU A 160 -13.82 -9.97 8.78
N LEU A 161 -15.09 -9.67 8.54
CA LEU A 161 -15.61 -9.29 7.22
C LEU A 161 -16.18 -7.88 7.29
N ILE A 162 -15.73 -7.03 6.38
CA ILE A 162 -16.06 -5.61 6.36
C ILE A 162 -16.54 -5.24 4.96
N LEU A 163 -17.58 -4.42 4.85
CA LEU A 163 -18.00 -3.77 3.60
C LEU A 163 -17.84 -2.25 3.75
N GLY A 164 -17.13 -1.63 2.82
CA GLY A 164 -16.92 -0.18 2.81
C GLY A 164 -16.53 0.35 1.44
N ASP A 165 -16.56 1.67 1.29
CA ASP A 165 -16.28 2.38 0.03
C ASP A 165 -15.33 3.57 0.19
N GLY A 166 -14.71 3.71 1.37
CA GLY A 166 -13.92 4.89 1.76
C GLY A 166 -14.61 5.75 2.83
N ASN A 167 -15.93 5.63 2.99
CA ASN A 167 -16.71 6.29 4.05
C ASN A 167 -16.75 5.45 5.34
N ALA A 168 -17.71 5.73 6.23
CA ALA A 168 -18.05 4.80 7.31
C ALA A 168 -18.38 3.40 6.75
N ALA A 169 -17.92 2.36 7.45
CA ALA A 169 -18.19 0.98 7.03
C ALA A 169 -19.70 0.71 7.02
N ARG A 170 -20.17 0.04 5.97
CA ARG A 170 -21.57 -0.37 5.80
C ARG A 170 -21.86 -1.64 6.59
N THR A 171 -20.85 -2.51 6.74
CA THR A 171 -20.94 -3.75 7.51
C THR A 171 -19.64 -3.98 8.25
N LEU A 172 -19.74 -4.41 9.51
CA LEU A 172 -18.63 -4.83 10.36
C LEU A 172 -19.04 -6.12 11.04
N SER A 173 -18.38 -7.23 10.70
CA SER A 173 -18.59 -8.51 11.38
C SER A 173 -17.27 -9.11 11.83
N SER A 174 -17.33 -9.89 12.90
CA SER A 174 -16.22 -10.68 13.44
C SER A 174 -16.78 -12.04 13.82
N THR A 175 -16.28 -13.06 13.13
CA THR A 175 -16.74 -14.44 13.27
C THR A 175 -15.67 -15.23 13.98
N LYS A 176 -16.08 -16.14 14.86
CA LYS A 176 -15.21 -16.97 15.70
C LYS A 176 -14.49 -18.10 14.93
N VAL A 177 -14.07 -17.85 13.69
CA VAL A 177 -13.30 -18.76 12.84
C VAL A 177 -11.91 -18.15 12.63
N GLY A 178 -10.88 -18.77 13.18
CA GLY A 178 -9.50 -18.29 13.06
C GLY A 178 -8.53 -19.45 12.88
N ALA A 179 -7.38 -19.20 12.26
CA ALA A 179 -6.46 -20.26 11.86
C ALA A 179 -5.95 -21.09 13.04
N VAL A 180 -5.61 -20.46 14.17
CA VAL A 180 -5.13 -21.15 15.38
C VAL A 180 -6.26 -21.93 16.05
N ARG A 181 -7.42 -21.29 16.21
CA ARG A 181 -8.61 -21.90 16.83
C ARG A 181 -9.02 -23.17 16.11
N LEU A 182 -9.20 -23.07 14.80
CA LEU A 182 -9.68 -24.16 13.95
C LEU A 182 -8.69 -25.33 13.89
N THR A 183 -7.38 -25.04 13.79
CA THR A 183 -6.37 -26.10 13.85
C THR A 183 -6.41 -26.83 15.19
N LYS A 184 -6.46 -26.08 16.32
CA LYS A 184 -6.47 -26.68 17.67
C LYS A 184 -7.72 -27.53 17.93
N GLU A 185 -8.88 -27.11 17.44
CA GLU A 185 -10.16 -27.78 17.70
C GLU A 185 -10.42 -28.98 16.80
N PHE A 186 -9.98 -28.94 15.53
CA PHE A 186 -10.45 -29.90 14.51
C PHE A 186 -9.36 -30.69 13.79
N VAL A 187 -8.07 -30.41 14.01
CA VAL A 187 -6.98 -31.09 13.32
C VAL A 187 -6.15 -31.90 14.31
N THR A 188 -6.28 -33.22 14.25
CA THR A 188 -5.56 -34.15 15.15
C THR A 188 -4.63 -35.12 14.40
N THR A 189 -4.76 -35.27 13.07
CA THR A 189 -3.84 -36.06 12.25
C THR A 189 -2.92 -35.21 11.37
N ASP A 190 -1.76 -35.76 11.02
CA ASP A 190 -0.79 -35.12 10.13
C ASP A 190 -0.21 -36.11 9.08
N PRO A 191 -0.48 -35.93 7.77
CA PRO A 191 -1.40 -34.96 7.16
C PRO A 191 -2.84 -35.10 7.68
N ILE A 192 -3.65 -34.05 7.49
CA ILE A 192 -5.06 -34.07 7.92
C ILE A 192 -5.84 -35.20 7.24
N SER A 193 -6.71 -35.88 8.00
CA SER A 193 -7.53 -36.95 7.45
C SER A 193 -8.65 -36.39 6.57
N LYS A 194 -9.18 -37.22 5.66
CA LYS A 194 -10.31 -36.81 4.80
C LYS A 194 -11.55 -36.43 5.61
N ILE A 195 -11.77 -37.09 6.74
CA ILE A 195 -12.94 -36.88 7.60
C ILE A 195 -12.81 -35.53 8.33
N GLU A 196 -11.68 -35.28 8.98
CA GLU A 196 -11.42 -33.99 9.63
C GLU A 196 -11.48 -32.83 8.64
N PHE A 197 -10.89 -32.99 7.45
CA PHE A 197 -10.93 -31.94 6.43
C PHE A 197 -12.36 -31.62 5.97
N ALA A 198 -13.18 -32.65 5.74
CA ALA A 198 -14.58 -32.46 5.35
C ALA A 198 -15.40 -31.80 6.47
N TYR A 199 -15.17 -32.21 7.72
CA TYR A 199 -15.83 -31.62 8.88
C TYR A 199 -15.43 -30.16 9.08
N LEU A 200 -14.13 -29.87 9.07
CA LEU A 200 -13.58 -28.52 9.20
C LEU A 200 -14.15 -27.60 8.12
N ARG A 201 -14.22 -28.06 6.86
CA ARG A 201 -14.83 -27.30 5.77
C ARG A 201 -16.30 -26.98 6.03
N ALA A 202 -17.09 -27.97 6.41
CA ALA A 202 -18.52 -27.79 6.69
C ALA A 202 -18.75 -26.84 7.87
N TYR A 203 -17.95 -26.98 8.93
CA TYR A 203 -18.00 -26.11 10.12
C TYR A 203 -17.68 -24.65 9.78
N ILE A 204 -16.58 -24.40 9.05
CA ILE A 204 -16.20 -23.07 8.57
C ILE A 204 -17.33 -22.45 7.75
N ARG A 205 -17.86 -23.21 6.78
CA ARG A 205 -18.92 -22.74 5.89
C ARG A 205 -20.19 -22.35 6.65
N GLY A 206 -20.63 -23.19 7.59
CA GLY A 206 -21.81 -22.91 8.41
C GLY A 206 -21.65 -21.67 9.30
N LEU A 207 -20.46 -21.42 9.83
CA LEU A 207 -20.20 -20.21 10.63
C LEU A 207 -20.06 -18.93 9.80
N LEU A 208 -19.62 -19.04 8.54
CA LEU A 208 -19.48 -17.90 7.64
C LEU A 208 -20.77 -17.55 6.89
N GLU A 209 -21.72 -18.48 6.75
CA GLU A 209 -22.96 -18.30 5.98
C GLU A 209 -23.69 -17.01 6.38
N ARG A 210 -24.14 -16.88 7.63
CA ARG A 210 -24.87 -15.70 8.10
C ARG A 210 -24.07 -14.38 7.96
N PRO A 211 -22.81 -14.27 8.43
CA PRO A 211 -22.00 -13.07 8.21
C PRO A 211 -21.86 -12.68 6.73
N THR A 212 -21.74 -13.67 5.84
CA THR A 212 -21.67 -13.40 4.39
C THR A 212 -23.02 -12.97 3.83
N GLU A 213 -24.13 -13.56 4.24
CA GLU A 213 -25.48 -13.14 3.84
C GLU A 213 -25.79 -11.71 4.28
N GLU A 214 -25.48 -11.37 5.53
CA GLU A 214 -25.65 -10.01 6.08
C GLU A 214 -24.81 -8.99 5.29
N LEU A 215 -23.57 -9.35 4.93
CA LEU A 215 -22.71 -8.50 4.11
C LEU A 215 -23.26 -8.34 2.69
N LEU A 216 -23.65 -9.43 2.03
CA LEU A 216 -24.21 -9.42 0.67
C LEU A 216 -25.51 -8.60 0.60
N ALA A 217 -26.34 -8.65 1.64
CA ALA A 217 -27.58 -7.87 1.74
C ALA A 217 -27.33 -6.34 1.78
N ASN A 218 -26.12 -5.91 2.18
CA ASN A 218 -25.73 -4.50 2.22
C ASN A 218 -25.00 -4.03 0.94
N ILE A 219 -24.83 -4.91 -0.05
CA ILE A 219 -24.34 -4.53 -1.39
C ILE A 219 -25.52 -3.97 -2.19
N GLN A 220 -25.36 -2.75 -2.71
CA GLN A 220 -26.43 -2.10 -3.46
C GLN A 220 -26.57 -2.69 -4.87
N LYS A 221 -27.76 -2.56 -5.46
CA LYS A 221 -28.02 -3.07 -6.80
C LYS A 221 -27.07 -2.46 -7.83
N GLY A 222 -26.33 -3.31 -8.54
CA GLY A 222 -25.37 -2.90 -9.57
C GLY A 222 -23.94 -2.69 -9.06
N GLU A 223 -23.72 -2.73 -7.75
CA GLU A 223 -22.38 -2.74 -7.17
C GLU A 223 -21.67 -4.06 -7.44
N ARG A 224 -20.37 -3.98 -7.71
CA ARG A 224 -19.46 -5.13 -7.83
C ARG A 224 -18.27 -4.87 -6.92
N PRO A 225 -18.31 -5.36 -5.67
CA PRO A 225 -17.22 -5.11 -4.75
C PRO A 225 -15.94 -5.82 -5.20
N LYS A 226 -14.79 -5.22 -4.89
CA LYS A 226 -13.50 -5.93 -4.93
C LYS A 226 -13.20 -6.54 -3.57
N LEU A 227 -12.58 -7.72 -3.53
CA LEU A 227 -12.12 -8.34 -2.29
C LEU A 227 -10.68 -7.93 -1.97
N VAL A 228 -10.47 -7.43 -0.76
CA VAL A 228 -9.18 -7.11 -0.17
C VAL A 228 -8.93 -8.05 1.01
N GLY A 229 -7.75 -8.64 1.06
CA GLY A 229 -7.34 -9.52 2.16
C GLY A 229 -6.16 -8.97 2.92
N THR A 230 -6.17 -9.13 4.24
CA THR A 230 -5.07 -8.69 5.11
C THR A 230 -4.76 -9.71 6.21
N SER A 231 -3.77 -9.41 7.06
CA SER A 231 -3.21 -10.27 8.09
C SER A 231 -2.38 -11.43 7.57
N GLY A 232 -1.61 -12.02 8.49
CA GLY A 232 -0.48 -12.86 8.12
C GLY A 232 -0.86 -14.18 7.45
N THR A 233 -2.12 -14.62 7.54
CA THR A 233 -2.59 -15.84 6.84
C THR A 233 -2.64 -15.58 5.35
N ILE A 234 -3.27 -14.48 4.94
CA ILE A 234 -3.41 -14.08 3.54
C ILE A 234 -2.04 -13.70 2.96
N GLU A 235 -1.22 -12.96 3.71
CA GLU A 235 0.16 -12.64 3.30
C GLU A 235 1.01 -13.90 3.06
N ALA A 236 0.89 -14.91 3.92
CA ALA A 236 1.61 -16.18 3.74
C ALA A 236 1.14 -16.92 2.48
N LEU A 237 -0.18 -17.00 2.24
CA LEU A 237 -0.72 -17.62 1.03
C LEU A 237 -0.27 -16.89 -0.24
N ALA A 238 -0.28 -15.56 -0.22
CA ALA A 238 0.19 -14.74 -1.33
C ALA A 238 1.70 -14.95 -1.59
N THR A 239 2.50 -15.05 -0.53
CA THR A 239 3.95 -15.33 -0.63
C THR A 239 4.21 -16.68 -1.26
N ILE A 240 3.54 -17.74 -0.79
CA ILE A 240 3.65 -19.10 -1.33
C ILE A 240 3.24 -19.11 -2.81
N HIS A 241 2.11 -18.49 -3.12
CA HIS A 241 1.62 -18.36 -4.50
C HIS A 241 2.64 -17.64 -5.41
N ALA A 242 3.25 -16.55 -4.93
CA ALA A 242 4.26 -15.81 -5.68
C ALA A 242 5.49 -16.68 -5.99
N TYR A 243 6.01 -17.41 -5.00
CA TYR A 243 7.11 -18.34 -5.22
C TYR A 243 6.76 -19.45 -6.22
N GLU A 244 5.57 -20.05 -6.13
CA GLU A 244 5.16 -21.10 -7.07
C GLU A 244 5.00 -20.59 -8.50
N LYS A 245 4.50 -19.37 -8.67
CA LYS A 245 4.19 -18.80 -10.00
C LYS A 245 5.39 -18.13 -10.65
N PHE A 246 6.25 -17.48 -9.88
CA PHE A 246 7.32 -16.60 -10.39
C PHE A 246 8.72 -17.01 -9.94
N GLY A 247 8.87 -18.01 -9.05
CA GLY A 247 10.16 -18.44 -8.52
C GLY A 247 10.76 -17.50 -7.46
N ASN A 248 10.10 -16.38 -7.16
CA ASN A 248 10.45 -15.46 -6.10
C ASN A 248 9.18 -14.78 -5.54
N ALA A 249 9.30 -14.16 -4.37
CA ALA A 249 8.27 -13.27 -3.83
C ALA A 249 8.67 -11.80 -4.07
N PRO A 250 7.69 -10.92 -4.35
CA PRO A 250 7.96 -9.49 -4.45
C PRO A 250 8.40 -8.91 -3.10
N THR A 251 9.04 -7.74 -3.13
CA THR A 251 9.51 -7.06 -1.92
C THR A 251 8.37 -6.60 -1.02
N SER A 252 7.25 -6.16 -1.60
CA SER A 252 5.99 -5.98 -0.88
C SER A 252 4.86 -6.74 -1.56
N LEU A 253 3.88 -7.17 -0.77
CA LEU A 253 2.68 -7.83 -1.26
C LEU A 253 1.55 -6.83 -1.53
N ALA A 254 1.79 -5.53 -1.37
CA ALA A 254 0.78 -4.49 -1.59
C ALA A 254 0.23 -4.55 -3.03
N GLY A 255 -1.09 -4.78 -3.13
CA GLY A 255 -1.75 -4.91 -4.43
C GLY A 255 -1.53 -6.25 -5.13
N TYR A 256 -0.82 -7.20 -4.53
CA TYR A 256 -0.66 -8.55 -5.08
C TYR A 256 -2.02 -9.24 -5.20
N GLN A 257 -2.27 -9.92 -6.33
CA GLN A 257 -3.56 -10.54 -6.62
C GLN A 257 -3.41 -12.02 -6.97
N PHE A 258 -4.30 -12.84 -6.44
CA PHE A 258 -4.48 -14.23 -6.84
C PHE A 258 -5.97 -14.61 -6.85
N SER A 259 -6.29 -15.65 -7.62
CA SER A 259 -7.66 -16.11 -7.85
C SER A 259 -8.11 -17.17 -6.85
N LEU A 260 -9.43 -17.36 -6.74
CA LEU A 260 -10.03 -18.45 -5.98
C LEU A 260 -9.54 -19.82 -6.49
N ALA A 261 -9.44 -20.00 -7.81
CA ALA A 261 -8.93 -21.23 -8.41
C ALA A 261 -7.47 -21.53 -8.01
N GLU A 262 -6.61 -20.51 -7.99
CA GLU A 262 -5.22 -20.65 -7.50
C GLU A 262 -5.19 -21.02 -6.01
N LEU A 263 -6.06 -20.40 -5.19
CA LEU A 263 -6.21 -20.73 -3.77
C LEU A 263 -6.70 -22.17 -3.55
N GLU A 264 -7.69 -22.62 -4.32
CA GLU A 264 -8.17 -24.01 -4.27
C GLU A 264 -7.05 -25.00 -4.62
N GLY A 265 -6.19 -24.66 -5.59
CA GLY A 265 -4.98 -25.40 -5.90
C GLY A 265 -4.05 -25.54 -4.69
N LEU A 266 -3.78 -24.42 -4.01
CA LEU A 266 -2.96 -24.39 -2.79
C LEU A 266 -3.58 -25.23 -1.67
N VAL A 267 -4.87 -25.08 -1.37
CA VAL A 267 -5.56 -25.86 -0.34
C VAL A 267 -5.49 -27.37 -0.65
N ASN A 268 -5.69 -27.74 -1.92
CA ASN A 268 -5.61 -29.13 -2.37
C ASN A 268 -4.20 -29.74 -2.23
N LYS A 269 -3.15 -28.93 -2.35
CA LYS A 269 -1.76 -29.32 -2.09
C LYS A 269 -1.51 -29.43 -0.59
N LEU A 270 -1.80 -28.37 0.17
CA LEU A 270 -1.52 -28.29 1.61
C LEU A 270 -2.18 -29.41 2.42
N LYS A 271 -3.41 -29.83 2.06
CA LYS A 271 -4.12 -30.90 2.78
C LYS A 271 -3.46 -32.29 2.63
N LYS A 272 -2.57 -32.47 1.63
CA LYS A 272 -1.85 -33.73 1.41
C LYS A 272 -0.46 -33.74 2.07
N MET A 273 -0.04 -32.61 2.61
CA MET A 273 1.29 -32.40 3.17
C MET A 273 1.23 -32.51 4.70
N SER A 274 2.27 -33.10 5.29
CA SER A 274 2.49 -33.04 6.73
C SER A 274 2.88 -31.62 7.14
N VAL A 275 2.87 -31.31 8.45
CA VAL A 275 3.41 -30.04 8.95
C VAL A 275 4.87 -29.91 8.55
N SER A 276 5.65 -30.99 8.68
CA SER A 276 7.06 -31.02 8.26
C SER A 276 7.22 -30.69 6.77
N ASP A 277 6.44 -31.32 5.88
CA ASP A 277 6.52 -31.04 4.44
C ASP A 277 6.16 -29.57 4.14
N ARG A 278 5.23 -28.98 4.90
CA ARG A 278 4.82 -27.58 4.72
C ARG A 278 5.93 -26.61 5.14
N GLU A 279 6.77 -26.96 6.10
CA GLU A 279 7.91 -26.14 6.52
C GLU A 279 8.93 -25.95 5.39
N ASP A 280 9.04 -26.92 4.49
CA ASP A 280 9.94 -26.88 3.34
C ASP A 280 9.41 -26.01 2.18
N ILE A 281 8.19 -25.47 2.28
CA ILE A 281 7.62 -24.58 1.26
C ILE A 281 8.33 -23.21 1.31
N PRO A 282 8.89 -22.71 0.19
CA PRO A 282 9.47 -21.36 0.15
C PRO A 282 8.49 -20.28 0.60
N GLY A 283 8.92 -19.43 1.53
CA GLY A 283 8.08 -18.38 2.12
C GLY A 283 7.20 -18.84 3.29
N MET A 284 7.22 -20.13 3.65
CA MET A 284 6.59 -20.62 4.88
C MET A 284 7.52 -20.38 6.08
N SER A 285 6.95 -19.95 7.21
CA SER A 285 7.66 -20.01 8.49
C SER A 285 7.21 -21.24 9.27
N GLN A 286 8.08 -21.78 10.13
CA GLN A 286 7.77 -22.94 10.96
C GLN A 286 6.46 -22.81 11.72
N ARG A 287 6.21 -21.65 12.36
CA ARG A 287 4.96 -21.43 13.10
C ARG A 287 3.73 -21.32 12.21
N ARG A 288 3.91 -21.00 10.92
CA ARG A 288 2.81 -20.86 9.96
C ARG A 288 2.40 -22.21 9.37
N SER A 289 3.33 -23.14 9.17
CA SER A 289 3.06 -24.47 8.60
C SER A 289 1.98 -25.24 9.39
N GLU A 290 1.97 -25.06 10.72
CA GLU A 290 0.99 -25.65 11.64
C GLU A 290 -0.46 -25.21 11.34
N ILE A 291 -0.67 -23.92 11.04
CA ILE A 291 -2.02 -23.31 11.01
C ILE A 291 -2.50 -22.89 9.61
N ILE A 292 -1.61 -22.89 8.62
CA ILE A 292 -1.89 -22.32 7.29
C ILE A 292 -3.06 -23.02 6.58
N LEU A 293 -3.22 -24.33 6.75
CA LEU A 293 -4.27 -25.08 6.06
C LEU A 293 -5.67 -24.65 6.51
N ALA A 294 -5.89 -24.51 7.83
CA ALA A 294 -7.16 -24.05 8.36
C ALA A 294 -7.47 -22.61 7.92
N GLY A 295 -6.46 -21.73 7.98
CA GLY A 295 -6.60 -20.34 7.50
C GLY A 295 -6.89 -20.24 5.99
N ALA A 296 -6.25 -21.08 5.17
CA ALA A 296 -6.51 -21.15 3.73
C ALA A 296 -7.92 -21.62 3.41
N LEU A 297 -8.44 -22.58 4.19
CA LEU A 297 -9.80 -23.08 4.03
C LEU A 297 -10.85 -22.04 4.45
N VAL A 298 -10.59 -21.23 5.49
CA VAL A 298 -11.42 -20.06 5.84
C VAL A 298 -11.50 -19.10 4.68
N LEU A 299 -10.35 -18.74 4.08
CA LEU A 299 -10.32 -17.84 2.94
C LEU A 299 -11.09 -18.41 1.74
N GLN A 300 -10.88 -19.69 1.43
CA GLN A 300 -11.53 -20.37 0.30
C GLN A 300 -13.05 -20.37 0.45
N GLU A 301 -13.57 -20.75 1.62
CA GLU A 301 -15.01 -20.76 1.86
C GLU A 301 -15.60 -19.35 1.90
N ALA A 302 -14.90 -18.37 2.48
CA ALA A 302 -15.34 -16.97 2.47
C ALA A 302 -15.45 -16.43 1.02
N MET A 303 -14.42 -16.63 0.19
CA MET A 303 -14.43 -16.24 -1.22
C MET A 303 -15.55 -16.93 -1.99
N SER A 304 -15.78 -18.22 -1.74
CA SER A 304 -16.84 -19.00 -2.38
C SER A 304 -18.24 -18.50 -2.01
N LEU A 305 -18.50 -18.25 -0.72
CA LEU A 305 -19.79 -17.74 -0.23
C LEU A 305 -20.08 -16.32 -0.72
N LEU A 306 -19.05 -15.47 -0.79
CA LEU A 306 -19.15 -14.11 -1.32
C LEU A 306 -19.25 -14.05 -2.85
N GLY A 307 -18.99 -15.16 -3.56
CA GLY A 307 -18.91 -15.18 -5.02
C GLY A 307 -17.75 -14.35 -5.60
N MET A 308 -16.63 -14.26 -4.87
CA MET A 308 -15.47 -13.45 -5.24
C MET A 308 -14.38 -14.31 -5.90
N GLU A 309 -14.05 -14.01 -7.14
CA GLU A 309 -13.11 -14.81 -7.96
C GLU A 309 -11.65 -14.48 -7.71
N SER A 310 -11.34 -13.34 -7.09
CA SER A 310 -9.97 -12.90 -6.83
C SER A 310 -9.88 -12.03 -5.59
N ILE A 311 -8.69 -11.98 -5.00
CA ILE A 311 -8.38 -11.19 -3.81
C ILE A 311 -7.15 -10.34 -4.04
N THR A 312 -7.18 -9.10 -3.55
CA THR A 312 -6.03 -8.18 -3.53
C THR A 312 -5.45 -8.10 -2.11
N VAL A 313 -4.15 -8.24 -1.96
CA VAL A 313 -3.48 -8.23 -0.64
C VAL A 313 -3.22 -6.80 -0.15
N CYS A 314 -3.48 -6.56 1.13
CA CYS A 314 -3.14 -5.35 1.87
C CYS A 314 -2.28 -5.70 3.10
N GLU A 315 -1.12 -5.07 3.24
CA GLU A 315 -0.17 -5.31 4.34
C GLU A 315 -0.46 -4.46 5.59
N ARG A 316 -1.50 -3.63 5.56
CA ARG A 316 -1.97 -2.84 6.72
C ARG A 316 -3.27 -3.43 7.28
N SER A 317 -3.32 -3.55 8.60
CA SER A 317 -4.43 -4.17 9.34
C SER A 317 -4.68 -3.37 10.64
N LEU A 318 -5.01 -4.06 11.74
CA LEU A 318 -5.42 -3.53 13.02
C LEU A 318 -4.45 -2.49 13.59
N ARG A 319 -3.14 -2.75 13.55
CA ARG A 319 -2.12 -1.88 14.16
C ARG A 319 -2.09 -0.50 13.51
N GLU A 320 -2.07 -0.46 12.19
CA GLU A 320 -2.14 0.79 11.43
C GLU A 320 -3.51 1.45 11.63
N GLY A 321 -4.56 0.65 11.75
CA GLY A 321 -5.89 1.09 12.16
C GLY A 321 -5.95 1.84 13.48
N VAL A 322 -5.24 1.34 14.51
CA VAL A 322 -5.13 1.98 15.83
C VAL A 322 -4.47 3.36 15.71
N ILE A 323 -3.41 3.47 14.90
CA ILE A 323 -2.72 4.75 14.66
C ILE A 323 -3.65 5.73 13.93
N VAL A 324 -4.33 5.28 12.87
CA VAL A 324 -5.25 6.12 12.09
C VAL A 324 -6.43 6.59 12.95
N ASP A 325 -6.97 5.70 13.80
CA ASP A 325 -8.02 6.05 14.74
C ASP A 325 -7.57 7.13 15.75
N TRP A 326 -6.35 7.00 16.27
CA TRP A 326 -5.76 8.02 17.13
C TRP A 326 -5.62 9.37 16.40
N MET A 327 -5.11 9.36 15.17
CA MET A 327 -4.96 10.58 14.34
C MET A 327 -6.32 11.26 14.07
N LEU A 328 -7.38 10.48 13.84
CA LEU A 328 -8.75 10.99 13.69
C LEU A 328 -9.24 11.68 14.96
N ASN A 329 -9.04 11.05 16.12
CA ASN A 329 -9.48 11.58 17.41
C ASN A 329 -8.68 12.82 17.87
N HIS A 330 -7.48 13.04 17.32
CA HIS A 330 -6.63 14.20 17.59
C HIS A 330 -6.74 15.28 16.51
N SER A 331 -7.76 15.22 15.63
CA SER A 331 -8.01 16.20 14.56
C SER A 331 -6.86 16.38 13.57
N LEU A 332 -5.96 15.39 13.46
CA LEU A 332 -4.89 15.38 12.45
C LEU A 332 -5.42 14.94 11.08
N ILE A 333 -6.54 14.21 11.07
CA ILE A 333 -7.28 13.84 9.86
C ILE A 333 -8.68 14.47 9.95
N TYR A 334 -8.89 15.56 9.21
CA TYR A 334 -10.16 16.31 9.25
C TYR A 334 -11.32 15.59 8.55
N ASP A 335 -11.03 14.75 7.55
CA ASP A 335 -12.06 14.06 6.75
C ASP A 335 -11.53 12.70 6.23
N ARG A 336 -12.25 11.61 6.54
CA ARG A 336 -11.93 10.25 6.07
C ARG A 336 -11.97 10.15 4.54
N LEU A 337 -12.87 10.88 3.88
CA LEU A 337 -12.96 10.92 2.42
C LEU A 337 -11.72 11.57 1.80
N ARG A 338 -11.27 12.70 2.35
CA ARG A 338 -10.04 13.37 1.88
C ARG A 338 -8.79 12.55 2.16
N PHE A 339 -8.79 11.81 3.27
CA PHE A 339 -7.72 10.85 3.56
C PHE A 339 -7.70 9.74 2.50
N GLN A 340 -8.86 9.20 2.10
CA GLN A 340 -8.95 8.17 1.06
C GLN A 340 -8.54 8.70 -0.33
N SER A 341 -8.98 9.89 -0.73
CA SER A 341 -8.81 10.39 -2.10
C SER A 341 -7.42 10.95 -2.43
N SER A 342 -6.42 10.74 -1.56
CA SER A 342 -5.09 11.34 -1.70
C SER A 342 -3.96 10.47 -1.14
N ILE A 343 -4.14 9.16 -0.95
CA ILE A 343 -3.10 8.29 -0.36
C ILE A 343 -1.84 8.31 -1.22
N ARG A 344 -2.02 8.09 -2.53
CA ARG A 344 -0.94 8.09 -3.53
C ARG A 344 -0.21 9.42 -3.56
N GLN A 345 -0.97 10.53 -3.60
CA GLN A 345 -0.43 11.88 -3.57
C GLN A 345 0.33 12.18 -2.28
N ARG A 346 -0.29 11.95 -1.12
CA ARG A 346 0.30 12.19 0.21
C ARG A 346 1.57 11.38 0.41
N ASN A 347 1.56 10.09 0.03
CA ASN A 347 2.73 9.26 0.17
C ASN A 347 3.86 9.71 -0.77
N THR A 348 3.55 10.05 -2.03
CA THR A 348 4.53 10.64 -2.96
C THR A 348 5.19 11.89 -2.38
N LEU A 349 4.40 12.81 -1.82
CA LEU A 349 4.93 14.03 -1.18
C LEU A 349 5.72 13.72 0.10
N LYS A 350 5.27 12.77 0.92
CA LYS A 350 6.00 12.27 2.10
C LYS A 350 7.39 11.75 1.72
N ILE A 351 7.48 10.97 0.64
CA ILE A 351 8.75 10.43 0.14
C ILE A 351 9.63 11.54 -0.44
N ALA A 352 9.05 12.50 -1.15
CA ALA A 352 9.77 13.67 -1.64
C ALA A 352 10.37 14.49 -0.48
N GLN A 353 9.61 14.72 0.59
CA GLN A 353 10.10 15.38 1.80
C GLN A 353 11.18 14.57 2.52
N LYS A 354 10.98 13.25 2.70
CA LYS A 354 11.96 12.34 3.31
C LYS A 354 13.33 12.42 2.65
N TYR A 355 13.37 12.52 1.32
CA TYR A 355 14.60 12.61 0.54
C TYR A 355 14.98 14.05 0.14
N GLN A 356 14.38 15.05 0.81
CA GLN A 356 14.71 16.47 0.63
C GLN A 356 14.68 16.92 -0.83
N VAL A 357 13.71 16.42 -1.59
CA VAL A 357 13.48 16.82 -2.98
C VAL A 357 13.12 18.31 -3.01
N ASN A 358 13.68 19.06 -3.95
CA ASN A 358 13.20 20.41 -4.26
C ASN A 358 11.80 20.30 -4.87
N LEU A 359 10.79 20.35 -4.00
CA LEU A 359 9.38 20.17 -4.36
C LEU A 359 8.92 21.21 -5.38
N GLU A 360 9.31 22.47 -5.24
CA GLU A 360 8.89 23.53 -6.16
C GLU A 360 9.33 23.24 -7.61
N CYS A 361 10.58 22.81 -7.81
CA CYS A 361 11.07 22.42 -9.14
C CYS A 361 10.40 21.13 -9.62
N SER A 362 10.29 20.13 -8.76
CA SER A 362 9.65 18.85 -9.09
C SER A 362 8.17 18.99 -9.47
N GLU A 363 7.43 19.87 -8.81
CA GLU A 363 6.02 20.17 -9.12
C GLU A 363 5.88 20.83 -10.49
N ARG A 364 6.76 21.79 -10.84
CA ARG A 364 6.78 22.37 -12.19
C ARG A 364 7.08 21.32 -13.25
N VAL A 365 8.09 20.47 -13.03
CA VAL A 365 8.41 19.37 -13.96
C VAL A 365 7.25 18.42 -14.11
N ALA A 366 6.60 18.01 -13.01
CA ALA A 366 5.44 17.15 -13.05
C ALA A 366 4.29 17.82 -13.83
N SER A 367 4.03 19.10 -13.59
CA SER A 367 3.03 19.88 -14.33
C SER A 367 3.32 19.91 -15.83
N TRP A 368 4.58 20.12 -16.26
CA TRP A 368 4.94 20.07 -17.67
C TRP A 368 4.79 18.67 -18.27
N ALA A 369 5.17 17.61 -17.54
CA ALA A 369 5.01 16.24 -18.00
C ALA A 369 3.54 15.91 -18.23
N LEU A 370 2.67 16.34 -17.32
CA LEU A 370 1.22 16.19 -17.44
C LEU A 370 0.64 17.02 -18.59
N HIS A 371 1.10 18.26 -18.76
CA HIS A 371 0.63 19.12 -19.84
C HIS A 371 1.01 18.56 -21.23
N LEU A 372 2.20 17.97 -21.34
CA LEU A 372 2.63 17.26 -22.55
C LEU A 372 1.77 16.01 -22.77
N PHE A 373 1.59 15.19 -21.72
CA PHE A 373 0.73 14.01 -21.75
C PHE A 373 -0.68 14.34 -22.28
N ASP A 374 -1.31 15.37 -21.72
CA ASP A 374 -2.68 15.75 -22.07
C ASP A 374 -2.78 16.23 -23.53
N GLN A 375 -1.78 16.97 -24.02
CA GLN A 375 -1.76 17.44 -25.42
C GLN A 375 -1.40 16.35 -26.44
N THR A 376 -0.75 15.26 -26.00
CA THR A 376 -0.34 14.15 -26.87
C THR A 376 -1.26 12.93 -26.79
N GLN A 377 -2.24 12.92 -25.88
CA GLN A 377 -3.23 11.87 -25.76
C GLN A 377 -4.12 11.77 -27.00
N GLY A 378 -4.37 10.56 -27.48
CA GLY A 378 -5.12 10.29 -28.72
C GLY A 378 -4.34 10.58 -30.01
N VAL A 379 -3.08 10.99 -29.89
CA VAL A 379 -2.20 11.33 -31.03
C VAL A 379 -0.91 10.52 -30.99
N LEU A 380 -0.19 10.55 -29.86
CA LEU A 380 1.06 9.81 -29.66
C LEU A 380 0.89 8.61 -28.72
N HIS A 381 -0.12 8.64 -27.85
CA HIS A 381 -0.43 7.57 -26.92
C HIS A 381 -1.91 7.54 -26.53
N GLU A 382 -2.37 6.40 -26.01
CA GLU A 382 -3.76 6.17 -25.58
C GLU A 382 -3.90 5.97 -24.05
N TRP A 383 -2.85 6.31 -23.29
CA TRP A 383 -2.83 6.18 -21.83
C TRP A 383 -3.90 7.03 -21.14
N GLY A 384 -4.44 6.55 -20.02
CA GLY A 384 -5.52 7.19 -19.28
C GLY A 384 -5.06 7.91 -18.01
N ASN A 385 -6.01 8.20 -17.12
CA ASN A 385 -5.76 8.93 -15.87
C ASN A 385 -4.84 8.18 -14.90
N ASP A 386 -4.90 6.85 -14.87
CA ASP A 386 -4.07 6.04 -13.98
C ASP A 386 -2.59 6.19 -14.38
N GLU A 387 -2.27 6.02 -15.66
CA GLU A 387 -0.91 6.23 -16.18
C GLU A 387 -0.43 7.68 -16.04
N ARG A 388 -1.34 8.65 -16.20
CA ARG A 388 -1.09 10.07 -15.97
C ARG A 388 -0.65 10.32 -14.52
N GLU A 389 -1.28 9.65 -13.55
CA GLU A 389 -0.88 9.73 -12.14
C GLU A 389 0.51 9.13 -11.88
N LEU A 390 0.85 8.00 -12.51
CA LEU A 390 2.20 7.42 -12.41
C LEU A 390 3.27 8.37 -12.96
N LEU A 391 2.98 9.06 -14.06
CA LEU A 391 3.85 10.09 -14.62
C LEU A 391 4.02 11.28 -13.67
N TRP A 392 2.94 11.73 -13.03
CA TRP A 392 3.01 12.77 -12.00
C TRP A 392 3.94 12.36 -10.85
N ALA A 393 3.74 11.16 -10.28
CA ALA A 393 4.57 10.67 -9.18
C ALA A 393 6.05 10.55 -9.57
N ALA A 394 6.32 10.06 -10.79
CA ALA A 394 7.68 10.02 -11.33
C ALA A 394 8.26 11.43 -11.51
N GLY A 395 7.46 12.39 -11.99
CA GLY A 395 7.84 13.80 -12.11
C GLY A 395 8.19 14.42 -10.75
N ILE A 396 7.44 14.12 -9.69
CA ILE A 396 7.76 14.59 -8.34
C ILE A 396 9.06 13.96 -7.84
N LEU A 397 9.23 12.65 -8.01
CA LEU A 397 10.31 11.88 -7.39
C LEU A 397 11.58 11.71 -8.25
N HIS A 398 11.62 12.20 -9.49
CA HIS A 398 12.70 11.91 -10.44
C HIS A 398 14.11 12.21 -9.90
N ASN A 399 14.23 13.22 -9.03
CA ASN A 399 15.49 13.67 -8.44
C ASN A 399 15.70 13.25 -6.98
N CYS A 400 14.88 12.38 -6.38
CA CYS A 400 15.11 11.93 -4.99
C CYS A 400 16.46 11.25 -4.80
N GLY A 401 17.05 10.66 -5.84
CA GLY A 401 18.40 10.11 -5.81
C GLY A 401 19.53 11.11 -5.55
N LEU A 402 19.28 12.42 -5.68
CA LEU A 402 20.25 13.46 -5.31
C LEU A 402 20.58 13.44 -3.82
N TYR A 403 19.67 12.92 -2.98
CA TYR A 403 19.90 12.69 -1.56
C TYR A 403 21.09 11.75 -1.31
N VAL A 404 21.33 10.79 -2.21
CA VAL A 404 22.45 9.84 -2.11
C VAL A 404 23.71 10.43 -2.74
N SER A 405 23.62 10.85 -4.01
CA SER A 405 24.74 11.44 -4.74
C SER A 405 24.26 12.09 -6.01
N HIS A 406 24.93 13.17 -6.43
CA HIS A 406 24.73 13.74 -7.76
C HIS A 406 25.14 12.75 -8.89
N ALA A 407 26.22 12.00 -8.66
CA ALA A 407 26.68 10.98 -9.60
C ALA A 407 25.64 9.86 -9.68
N SER A 408 25.25 9.47 -10.90
CA SER A 408 24.26 8.42 -11.13
C SER A 408 22.91 8.59 -10.40
N HIS A 409 22.52 9.80 -9.99
CA HIS A 409 21.28 10.01 -9.20
C HIS A 409 20.02 9.36 -9.79
N HIS A 410 19.84 9.35 -11.11
CA HIS A 410 18.75 8.60 -11.75
C HIS A 410 18.65 7.11 -11.35
N LYS A 411 19.77 6.42 -11.13
CA LYS A 411 19.79 5.05 -10.59
C LYS A 411 19.46 5.01 -9.09
N HIS A 412 19.91 6.02 -8.33
CA HIS A 412 19.55 6.16 -6.93
C HIS A 412 18.06 6.50 -6.76
N SER A 413 17.47 7.33 -7.62
CA SER A 413 16.03 7.62 -7.63
C SER A 413 15.23 6.35 -7.86
N TYR A 414 15.64 5.53 -8.84
CA TYR A 414 15.04 4.21 -9.04
C TYR A 414 15.07 3.37 -7.75
N TYR A 415 16.25 3.26 -7.13
CA TYR A 415 16.42 2.48 -5.90
C TYR A 415 15.57 3.02 -4.73
N LEU A 416 15.59 4.33 -4.50
CA LEU A 416 14.86 4.96 -3.40
C LEU A 416 13.35 4.89 -3.57
N ILE A 417 12.84 4.98 -4.81
CA ILE A 417 11.40 4.82 -5.10
C ILE A 417 11.00 3.36 -4.88
N ARG A 418 11.77 2.39 -5.38
CA ARG A 418 11.46 0.96 -5.21
C ARG A 418 11.39 0.53 -3.76
N ASN A 419 12.26 1.10 -2.93
CA ASN A 419 12.41 0.72 -1.52
C ASN A 419 11.84 1.80 -0.58
N GLY A 420 11.03 2.73 -1.11
CA GLY A 420 10.52 3.89 -0.39
C GLY A 420 9.20 3.68 0.34
N GLU A 421 8.55 2.53 0.19
CA GLU A 421 7.18 2.26 0.71
C GLU A 421 6.13 3.24 0.17
N LEU A 422 6.01 3.29 -1.17
CA LEU A 422 5.09 4.17 -1.88
C LEU A 422 3.64 3.62 -1.81
N LEU A 423 2.97 3.89 -0.70
CA LEU A 423 1.61 3.38 -0.43
C LEU A 423 0.58 3.86 -1.46
N GLY A 424 -0.46 3.05 -1.67
CA GLY A 424 -1.51 3.29 -2.66
C GLY A 424 -1.17 2.77 -4.06
N TYR A 425 0.11 2.48 -4.33
CA TYR A 425 0.57 1.88 -5.57
C TYR A 425 0.85 0.39 -5.38
N SER A 426 0.53 -0.40 -6.40
CA SER A 426 0.93 -1.80 -6.52
C SER A 426 2.41 -1.94 -6.88
N GLU A 427 3.02 -3.10 -6.66
CA GLU A 427 4.42 -3.37 -7.02
C GLU A 427 4.75 -3.02 -8.49
N ILE A 428 3.84 -3.32 -9.41
CA ILE A 428 4.06 -3.02 -10.82
C ILE A 428 4.02 -1.51 -11.10
N GLU A 429 3.14 -0.77 -10.42
CA GLU A 429 3.07 0.69 -10.53
C GLU A 429 4.32 1.34 -9.91
N ILE A 430 4.80 0.86 -8.77
CA ILE A 430 6.05 1.34 -8.15
C ILE A 430 7.24 1.08 -9.10
N GLU A 431 7.30 -0.10 -9.72
CA GLU A 431 8.32 -0.43 -10.72
C GLU A 431 8.26 0.52 -11.93
N VAL A 432 7.06 0.86 -12.41
CA VAL A 432 6.88 1.86 -13.49
C VAL A 432 7.36 3.24 -13.06
N ILE A 433 6.92 3.76 -11.91
CA ILE A 433 7.33 5.07 -11.39
C ILE A 433 8.86 5.13 -11.23
N ALA A 434 9.46 4.08 -10.67
CA ALA A 434 10.90 3.98 -10.51
C ALA A 434 11.63 3.96 -11.85
N ASN A 435 11.11 3.24 -12.85
CA ASN A 435 11.68 3.22 -14.20
C ASN A 435 11.55 4.57 -14.92
N LEU A 436 10.41 5.26 -14.80
CA LEU A 436 10.24 6.62 -15.34
C LEU A 436 11.28 7.57 -14.73
N ALA A 437 11.43 7.54 -13.40
CA ALA A 437 12.47 8.29 -12.69
C ALA A 437 13.89 7.85 -13.07
N ARG A 438 14.13 6.56 -13.37
CA ARG A 438 15.44 6.08 -13.84
C ARG A 438 15.80 6.66 -15.20
N TYR A 439 14.83 6.69 -16.10
CA TYR A 439 15.05 7.03 -17.50
C TYR A 439 14.83 8.50 -17.80
N HIS A 440 14.62 9.36 -16.80
CA HIS A 440 14.49 10.81 -16.99
C HIS A 440 15.78 11.49 -17.56
N ARG A 441 16.91 10.78 -17.57
CA ARG A 441 18.19 11.21 -18.18
C ARG A 441 19.07 10.03 -18.57
N LYS A 442 20.15 10.32 -19.32
CA LYS A 442 21.17 9.35 -19.76
C LYS A 442 20.56 8.27 -20.66
N SER A 443 20.89 6.99 -20.45
CA SER A 443 20.47 5.89 -21.32
C SER A 443 18.95 5.81 -21.43
N LEU A 444 18.44 5.54 -22.63
CA LEU A 444 17.05 5.16 -22.88
C LEU A 444 16.72 3.80 -22.27
N PRO A 445 15.42 3.46 -22.11
CA PRO A 445 15.00 2.10 -21.77
C PRO A 445 15.53 1.10 -22.83
N LYS A 446 16.20 0.05 -22.39
CA LYS A 446 16.79 -0.97 -23.29
C LYS A 446 16.47 -2.36 -22.75
N LYS A 447 16.26 -3.33 -23.64
CA LYS A 447 15.96 -4.73 -23.27
C LYS A 447 17.02 -5.41 -22.41
N LYS A 448 18.26 -4.90 -22.41
CA LYS A 448 19.34 -5.38 -21.54
C LYS A 448 19.28 -4.87 -20.10
N HIS A 449 18.41 -3.89 -19.82
CA HIS A 449 18.22 -3.38 -18.47
C HIS A 449 17.18 -4.28 -17.80
N GLU A 450 17.62 -5.09 -16.84
CA GLU A 450 16.80 -6.08 -16.13
C GLU A 450 15.51 -5.48 -15.55
N ASN A 451 15.60 -4.34 -14.88
CA ASN A 451 14.47 -3.60 -14.32
C ASN A 451 13.39 -3.21 -15.36
N TYR A 452 13.78 -3.03 -16.63
CA TYR A 452 12.86 -2.73 -17.71
C TYR A 452 12.38 -4.00 -18.41
N GLN A 453 13.28 -4.97 -18.62
CA GLN A 453 12.97 -6.25 -19.26
C GLN A 453 11.91 -7.05 -18.49
N ASN A 454 11.94 -6.99 -17.16
CA ASN A 454 11.03 -7.74 -16.30
C ASN A 454 9.61 -7.16 -16.27
N LEU A 455 9.40 -5.95 -16.80
CA LEU A 455 8.06 -5.39 -16.94
C LEU A 455 7.26 -6.14 -18.02
N PRO A 456 5.94 -6.36 -17.85
CA PRO A 456 5.08 -6.79 -18.95
C PRO A 456 5.11 -5.79 -20.11
N LYS A 457 4.88 -6.27 -21.34
CA LYS A 457 5.00 -5.46 -22.57
C LYS A 457 4.23 -4.14 -22.54
N LYS A 458 3.00 -4.13 -21.98
CA LYS A 458 2.19 -2.91 -21.80
C LYS A 458 2.97 -1.85 -21.01
N TYR A 459 3.56 -2.25 -19.89
CA TYR A 459 4.30 -1.36 -19.00
C TYR A 459 5.69 -0.98 -19.55
N GLN A 460 6.32 -1.85 -20.35
CA GLN A 460 7.52 -1.46 -21.11
C GLN A 460 7.20 -0.30 -22.07
N GLN A 461 6.15 -0.44 -22.87
CA GLN A 461 5.72 0.61 -23.80
C GLN A 461 5.38 1.91 -23.05
N MET A 462 4.63 1.81 -21.95
CA MET A 462 4.31 2.94 -21.09
C MET A 462 5.56 3.66 -20.59
N VAL A 463 6.53 2.93 -20.04
CA VAL A 463 7.80 3.51 -19.57
C VAL A 463 8.56 4.17 -20.71
N SER A 464 8.60 3.56 -21.90
CA SER A 464 9.27 4.12 -23.09
C SER A 464 8.67 5.48 -23.46
N GLN A 465 7.36 5.51 -23.72
CA GLN A 465 6.63 6.70 -24.14
C GLN A 465 6.64 7.81 -23.08
N LEU A 466 6.30 7.48 -21.84
CA LEU A 466 6.16 8.49 -20.79
C LEU A 466 7.52 9.01 -20.28
N SER A 467 8.60 8.21 -20.37
CA SER A 467 9.94 8.72 -20.05
C SER A 467 10.46 9.72 -21.08
N ALA A 468 10.05 9.59 -22.36
CA ALA A 468 10.34 10.58 -23.38
C ALA A 468 9.64 11.91 -23.09
N LEU A 469 8.36 11.88 -22.70
CA LEU A 469 7.63 13.10 -22.28
C LEU A 469 8.25 13.73 -21.03
N LEU A 470 8.60 12.93 -20.02
CA LEU A 470 9.24 13.42 -18.80
C LEU A 470 10.61 14.07 -19.09
N ARG A 471 11.38 13.55 -20.05
CA ARG A 471 12.66 14.17 -20.46
C ARG A 471 12.47 15.57 -21.03
N LEU A 472 11.44 15.76 -21.87
CA LEU A 472 11.09 17.07 -22.41
C LEU A 472 10.58 18.01 -21.32
N ALA A 473 9.76 17.52 -20.39
CA ALA A 473 9.30 18.29 -19.23
C ALA A 473 10.47 18.81 -18.37
N ILE A 474 11.46 17.97 -18.11
CA ILE A 474 12.69 18.38 -17.40
C ILE A 474 13.52 19.35 -18.25
N ALA A 475 13.45 19.26 -19.58
CA ALA A 475 14.16 20.18 -20.44
C ALA A 475 13.64 21.62 -20.32
N LEU A 476 12.32 21.77 -20.15
CA LEU A 476 11.61 23.03 -20.03
C LEU A 476 11.93 23.83 -18.75
N ASP A 477 12.41 23.19 -17.68
CA ASP A 477 12.78 23.88 -16.43
C ASP A 477 14.29 23.81 -16.16
N ARG A 478 15.12 23.96 -17.21
CA ARG A 478 16.59 23.82 -17.12
C ARG A 478 17.21 24.71 -16.03
N ARG A 479 16.79 25.97 -15.95
CA ARG A 479 17.29 26.93 -14.96
C ARG A 479 16.59 26.83 -13.60
N GLN A 480 15.57 25.98 -13.44
CA GLN A 480 14.79 25.80 -12.22
C GLN A 480 14.15 27.10 -11.67
N LYS A 481 13.84 28.05 -12.55
CA LYS A 481 13.24 29.35 -12.20
C LYS A 481 11.86 29.57 -12.81
N GLY A 482 11.28 28.55 -13.46
CA GLY A 482 9.99 28.69 -14.14
C GLY A 482 10.03 29.66 -15.33
N ALA A 483 11.08 29.57 -16.16
CA ALA A 483 11.28 30.50 -17.27
C ALA A 483 10.22 30.39 -18.39
N ILE A 484 9.58 29.23 -18.50
CA ILE A 484 8.51 28.96 -19.45
C ILE A 484 7.18 29.11 -18.71
N ALA A 485 6.26 29.91 -19.26
CA ALA A 485 4.90 30.07 -18.73
C ALA A 485 3.89 29.16 -19.40
N ASN A 486 4.07 28.81 -20.67
CA ASN A 486 3.16 27.93 -21.39
C ASN A 486 3.85 27.17 -22.52
N VAL A 487 3.28 26.03 -22.92
CA VAL A 487 3.76 25.20 -24.03
C VAL A 487 2.58 24.71 -24.85
N LYS A 488 2.57 25.00 -26.15
CA LYS A 488 1.60 24.43 -27.10
C LYS A 488 2.28 23.45 -28.05
N CYS A 489 1.70 22.27 -28.17
CA CYS A 489 2.17 21.20 -29.03
C CYS A 489 1.33 21.11 -30.30
N GLN A 490 1.97 20.92 -31.45
CA GLN A 490 1.28 20.72 -32.72
C GLN A 490 1.98 19.64 -33.55
N LEU A 491 1.24 18.60 -33.93
CA LEU A 491 1.73 17.58 -34.85
C LEU A 491 1.46 17.97 -36.30
N ASN A 492 2.50 17.98 -37.13
CA ASN A 492 2.38 18.03 -38.58
C ASN A 492 2.60 16.63 -39.15
N GLN A 493 1.50 15.90 -39.35
CA GLN A 493 1.52 14.52 -39.85
C GLN A 493 2.20 14.40 -41.23
N ASN A 494 2.02 15.39 -42.12
CA ASN A 494 2.56 15.35 -43.47
C ASN A 494 4.10 15.42 -43.50
N LYS A 495 4.70 16.08 -42.49
CA LYS A 495 6.16 16.26 -42.41
C LYS A 495 6.83 15.39 -41.34
N GLN A 496 6.05 14.60 -40.59
CA GLN A 496 6.51 13.89 -39.39
C GLN A 496 7.25 14.83 -38.41
N GLU A 497 6.73 16.04 -38.24
CA GLU A 497 7.31 17.07 -37.36
C GLU A 497 6.38 17.33 -36.18
N PHE A 498 6.94 17.37 -34.98
CA PHE A 498 6.24 17.76 -33.76
C PHE A 498 6.77 19.12 -33.31
N TYR A 499 5.91 20.13 -33.31
CA TYR A 499 6.26 21.49 -32.92
C TYR A 499 5.91 21.73 -31.46
N MET A 500 6.87 22.27 -30.70
CA MET A 500 6.64 22.81 -29.35
C MET A 500 6.83 24.32 -29.38
N TRP A 501 5.73 25.05 -29.20
CA TRP A 501 5.72 26.51 -29.10
C TRP A 501 5.77 26.91 -27.63
N LEU A 502 6.85 27.56 -27.24
CA LEU A 502 7.13 27.96 -25.86
C LEU A 502 6.77 29.43 -25.66
N GLN A 503 6.05 29.73 -24.59
CA GLN A 503 5.80 31.11 -24.16
C GLN A 503 6.69 31.40 -22.94
N PRO A 504 7.54 32.43 -22.99
CA PRO A 504 8.37 32.79 -21.85
C PRO A 504 7.50 33.41 -20.73
N ALA A 505 7.89 33.18 -19.48
CA ALA A 505 7.22 33.78 -18.32
C ALA A 505 7.47 35.29 -18.19
N HIS A 506 8.60 35.75 -18.71
CA HIS A 506 8.94 37.15 -18.83
C HIS A 506 9.23 37.48 -20.31
N PRO A 507 8.61 38.51 -20.90
CA PRO A 507 8.77 38.81 -22.33
C PRO A 507 10.22 38.99 -22.80
N GLU A 508 11.09 39.47 -21.92
CA GLU A 508 12.52 39.72 -22.19
C GLU A 508 13.40 38.45 -22.08
N ASP A 509 12.87 37.33 -21.57
CA ASP A 509 13.64 36.10 -21.40
C ASP A 509 13.65 35.31 -22.72
N ASP A 510 14.83 35.21 -23.34
CA ASP A 510 15.05 34.49 -24.59
C ASP A 510 15.00 32.96 -24.45
N CYS A 511 14.82 32.45 -23.23
CA CYS A 511 14.75 31.03 -22.87
C CYS A 511 15.80 30.15 -23.58
N ALA A 512 16.99 30.70 -23.87
CA ALA A 512 17.98 30.04 -24.72
C ALA A 512 18.48 28.72 -24.10
N LEU A 513 18.58 28.65 -22.77
CA LEU A 513 19.00 27.44 -22.06
C LEU A 513 17.93 26.35 -22.06
N GLU A 514 16.65 26.70 -22.02
CA GLU A 514 15.55 25.73 -22.14
C GLU A 514 15.46 25.18 -23.57
N LEU A 515 15.57 26.05 -24.59
CA LEU A 515 15.63 25.63 -25.99
C LEU A 515 16.83 24.72 -26.29
N TRP A 516 18.02 25.10 -25.81
CA TRP A 516 19.23 24.26 -25.93
C TRP A 516 19.06 22.89 -25.27
N ASN A 517 18.46 22.86 -24.06
CA ASN A 517 18.27 21.61 -23.34
C ASN A 517 17.21 20.72 -23.98
N LEU A 518 16.17 21.31 -24.59
CA LEU A 518 15.21 20.57 -25.41
C LEU A 518 15.89 19.94 -26.62
N ASP A 519 16.72 20.70 -27.33
CA ASP A 519 17.48 20.19 -28.48
C ASP A 519 18.43 19.05 -28.07
N TYR A 520 19.07 19.16 -26.92
CA TYR A 520 19.92 18.10 -26.35
C TYR A 520 19.14 16.84 -25.95
N LYS A 521 17.90 16.98 -25.47
CA LYS A 521 17.11 15.85 -24.93
C LYS A 521 16.10 15.24 -25.90
N LYS A 522 15.91 15.84 -27.07
CA LYS A 522 14.86 15.43 -28.02
C LYS A 522 15.04 14.02 -28.59
N GLU A 523 16.26 13.51 -28.68
CA GLU A 523 16.58 12.18 -29.25
C GLU A 523 15.68 11.08 -28.70
N ALA A 524 15.41 11.11 -27.39
CA ALA A 524 14.52 10.15 -26.74
C ALA A 524 13.09 10.15 -27.28
N PHE A 525 12.56 11.35 -27.56
CA PHE A 525 11.24 11.54 -28.11
C PHE A 525 11.21 11.21 -29.60
N GLU A 526 12.23 11.65 -30.35
CA GLU A 526 12.32 11.41 -31.78
C GLU A 526 12.44 9.92 -32.10
N GLU A 527 13.23 9.16 -31.33
CA GLU A 527 13.35 7.70 -31.47
C GLU A 527 12.04 6.96 -31.13
N GLU A 528 11.35 7.35 -30.05
CA GLU A 528 10.15 6.66 -29.58
C GLU A 528 8.96 6.86 -30.53
N PHE A 529 8.74 8.10 -30.98
CA PHE A 529 7.57 8.44 -31.79
C PHE A 529 7.85 8.53 -33.29
N ALA A 530 9.11 8.37 -33.72
CA ALA A 530 9.53 8.52 -35.11
C ALA A 530 9.11 9.88 -35.70
N LEU A 531 9.26 10.95 -34.91
CA LEU A 531 8.93 12.33 -35.27
C LEU A 531 10.14 13.23 -35.04
N LYS A 532 10.32 14.26 -35.87
CA LYS A 532 11.32 15.30 -35.63
C LYS A 532 10.75 16.36 -34.68
N LEU A 533 11.42 16.60 -33.55
CA LEU A 533 11.00 17.60 -32.56
C LEU A 533 11.59 18.98 -32.91
N ILE A 534 10.72 19.98 -33.00
CA ILE A 534 11.10 21.37 -33.28
C ILE A 534 10.54 22.27 -32.18
N ALA A 535 11.41 22.74 -31.28
CA ALA A 535 11.05 23.70 -30.25
C ALA A 535 11.33 25.13 -30.72
N LYS A 536 10.36 26.04 -30.53
CA LYS A 536 10.46 27.45 -30.88
C LYS A 536 9.80 28.30 -29.81
N LEU A 537 10.31 29.51 -29.58
CA LEU A 537 9.57 30.52 -28.84
C LEU A 537 8.42 31.06 -29.70
N GLU A 538 7.24 31.25 -29.09
CA GLU A 538 6.17 31.99 -29.75
C GLU A 538 6.68 33.40 -30.09
N PRO A 539 6.53 33.87 -31.35
CA PRO A 539 6.84 35.24 -31.67
C PRO A 539 5.92 36.13 -30.83
N MET A 540 6.47 37.17 -30.18
CA MET A 540 5.65 38.19 -29.52
C MET A 540 4.61 38.67 -30.52
N MET A 541 3.33 38.36 -30.30
CA MET A 541 2.29 39.14 -30.93
C MET A 541 2.43 40.53 -30.33
N ALA A 542 2.95 41.47 -31.12
CA ALA A 542 2.84 42.88 -30.81
C ALA A 542 1.36 43.12 -30.50
N SER A 543 1.08 43.52 -29.26
CA SER A 543 -0.22 44.05 -28.91
C SER A 543 -0.44 45.25 -29.82
N VAL A 544 -1.42 45.14 -30.72
CA VAL A 544 -1.96 46.29 -31.45
C VAL A 544 -2.94 47.00 -30.54
#